data_AF-A0A1H9YXX5-F1
#
_entry.id   AF-A0A1H9YXX5-F1
#
_cell.length_a   1.000
_cell.length_b   1.000
_cell.length_c   1.000
_cell.angle_alpha   90.00
_cell.angle_beta   90.00
_cell.angle_gamma   90.00
#
_symmetry.space_group_name_H-M   'P 1'
#
loop_
_entity.id
_entity.type
_entity.pdbx_description
1 polymer ?
#
loop_
_entity_poly.entity_id
_entity_poly.type
_entity_poly.pdbx_seq_one_letter_code
_entity_poly.pdbx_strand_id
1 'polypeptide(L)'
;MARAVTSSRAFVGLRLLVLPLVVLLLASSLAHARTVYIDDTLYAPVRSGQGTQFRILHNGLRSGTAVTLLEQSEDSGYSKIRTSQGIEGWVPTRYLTNQPIARDRLEAANRELEQARNQLQELQDRMSEVSGERDELSSREEQLQQRVDEVTTELEDIRSVSANALNLDRRNRELQESNQKLKNEVEVLTAEVERLEARKESDFMLLGAGLLILGMFLAVVLPWLKPSKKNDTWA
;
A
#
# COMPACT_ATOMS: atom_id res chain seq x y z
N MET A 1 -90.49 -18.71 28.68
CA MET A 1 -89.27 -17.92 28.41
C MET A 1 -88.24 -18.28 29.47
N ALA A 2 -87.14 -18.93 29.07
CA ALA A 2 -86.04 -19.32 29.94
C ALA A 2 -85.04 -18.16 30.11
N ARG A 3 -84.50 -17.95 31.31
CA ARG A 3 -83.24 -17.23 31.53
C ARG A 3 -82.55 -17.70 32.82
N ALA A 4 -81.31 -18.13 32.66
CA ALA A 4 -80.41 -18.60 33.72
C ALA A 4 -79.70 -17.41 34.41
N VAL A 5 -79.44 -17.54 35.72
CA VAL A 5 -78.57 -16.66 36.54
C VAL A 5 -77.86 -17.58 37.53
N THR A 6 -76.73 -18.18 37.13
CA THR A 6 -75.32 -17.78 37.39
C THR A 6 -74.77 -18.10 38.80
N SER A 7 -73.60 -18.73 38.74
CA SER A 7 -72.75 -19.36 39.76
C SER A 7 -71.99 -18.37 40.66
N SER A 8 -72.04 -18.54 41.99
CA SER A 8 -71.23 -17.72 42.93
C SER A 8 -70.62 -18.49 44.12
N ARG A 9 -70.72 -19.83 44.18
CA ARG A 9 -70.07 -20.62 45.26
C ARG A 9 -68.74 -21.25 44.88
N ALA A 10 -68.45 -21.39 43.58
CA ALA A 10 -67.22 -22.02 43.10
C ALA A 10 -65.96 -21.16 43.31
N PHE A 11 -66.11 -19.83 43.38
CA PHE A 11 -64.96 -18.91 43.42
C PHE A 11 -64.31 -18.77 44.81
N VAL A 12 -65.07 -18.97 45.90
CA VAL A 12 -64.55 -18.85 47.28
C VAL A 12 -63.74 -20.08 47.69
N GLY A 13 -64.20 -21.28 47.34
CA GLY A 13 -63.48 -22.54 47.61
C GLY A 13 -62.15 -22.64 46.84
N LEU A 14 -62.10 -22.10 45.62
CA LEU A 14 -60.88 -22.07 44.81
C LEU A 14 -59.82 -21.14 45.42
N ARG A 15 -60.20 -19.99 45.99
CA ARG A 15 -59.26 -19.05 46.65
C ARG A 15 -58.66 -19.61 47.95
N LEU A 16 -59.40 -20.43 48.70
CA LEU A 16 -58.93 -21.00 49.98
C LEU A 16 -57.86 -22.09 49.78
N LEU A 17 -57.84 -22.74 48.62
CA LEU A 17 -56.88 -23.82 48.29
C LEU A 17 -55.65 -23.29 47.53
N VAL A 18 -55.78 -22.18 46.81
CA VAL A 18 -54.67 -21.56 46.05
C VAL A 18 -53.63 -20.91 46.98
N LEU A 19 -54.04 -20.30 48.10
CA LEU A 19 -53.11 -19.67 49.03
C LEU A 19 -52.08 -20.65 49.65
N PRO A 20 -52.46 -21.82 50.23
CA PRO A 20 -51.48 -22.77 50.75
C PRO A 20 -50.64 -23.41 49.65
N LEU A 21 -51.17 -23.59 48.44
CA LEU A 21 -50.43 -24.10 47.29
C LEU A 21 -49.34 -23.11 46.84
N VAL A 22 -49.66 -21.82 46.80
CA VAL A 22 -48.70 -20.75 46.48
C VAL A 22 -47.61 -20.66 47.56
N VAL A 23 -47.96 -20.78 48.85
CA VAL A 23 -46.97 -20.82 49.93
C VAL A 23 -46.05 -22.05 49.83
N LEU A 24 -46.58 -23.21 49.46
CA LEU A 24 -45.79 -24.43 49.25
C LEU A 24 -44.83 -24.30 48.04
N LEU A 25 -45.28 -23.63 46.97
CA LEU A 25 -44.49 -23.32 45.77
C LEU A 25 -43.40 -22.27 46.03
N LEU A 26 -43.64 -21.32 46.94
CA LEU A 26 -42.64 -20.33 47.35
C LEU A 26 -41.60 -20.94 48.30
N ALA A 27 -42.00 -21.86 49.19
CA ALA A 27 -41.10 -22.54 50.13
C ALA A 27 -40.10 -23.50 49.45
N SER A 28 -40.46 -24.10 48.32
CA SER A 28 -39.57 -24.99 47.56
C SER A 28 -38.43 -24.28 46.84
N SER A 29 -38.51 -22.95 46.65
CA SER A 29 -37.44 -22.16 46.03
C SER A 29 -36.24 -21.89 46.96
N LEU A 30 -36.38 -22.11 48.26
CA LEU A 30 -35.30 -21.92 49.26
C LEU A 30 -34.36 -23.12 49.37
N ALA A 31 -34.68 -24.25 48.74
CA ALA A 31 -33.81 -25.43 48.69
C ALA A 31 -32.82 -25.33 47.52
N HIS A 32 -31.84 -24.43 47.62
CA HIS A 32 -30.71 -24.41 46.69
C HIS A 32 -29.68 -25.46 47.14
N ALA A 33 -29.62 -26.57 46.40
CA ALA A 33 -28.55 -27.54 46.56
C ALA A 33 -27.21 -26.86 46.25
N ARG A 34 -26.36 -26.72 47.26
CA ARG A 34 -25.01 -26.16 47.12
C ARG A 34 -24.03 -27.28 46.82
N THR A 35 -23.46 -27.28 45.62
CA THR A 35 -22.34 -28.17 45.31
C THR A 35 -21.16 -27.80 46.20
N VAL A 36 -20.71 -28.76 46.99
CA VAL A 36 -19.50 -28.67 47.82
C VAL A 36 -18.50 -29.72 47.35
N TYR A 37 -17.21 -29.44 47.52
CA TYR A 37 -16.13 -30.32 47.09
C TYR A 37 -15.34 -30.81 48.30
N ILE A 38 -14.81 -32.04 48.21
CA ILE A 38 -13.90 -32.58 49.22
C ILE A 38 -12.51 -31.97 48.98
N ASP A 39 -11.87 -31.47 50.05
CA ASP A 39 -10.52 -30.93 49.99
C ASP A 39 -9.49 -32.07 49.77
N ASP A 40 -8.56 -31.84 48.85
CA ASP A 40 -7.44 -32.73 48.49
C ASP A 40 -6.28 -32.65 49.51
N THR A 41 -6.28 -31.63 50.37
CA THR A 41 -5.13 -31.35 51.25
C THR A 41 -4.90 -32.48 52.26
N LEU A 42 -3.75 -33.17 52.14
CA LEU A 42 -3.28 -34.18 53.08
C LEU A 42 -2.23 -33.60 54.03
N TYR A 43 -2.16 -34.17 55.23
CA TYR A 43 -1.15 -33.85 56.24
C TYR A 43 -0.39 -35.11 56.65
N ALA A 44 0.93 -35.09 56.44
CA ALA A 44 1.83 -36.18 56.78
C ALA A 44 2.51 -35.91 58.13
N PRO A 45 2.30 -36.75 59.17
CA PRO A 45 3.00 -36.61 60.43
C PRO A 45 4.44 -37.14 60.32
N VAL A 46 5.39 -36.39 60.86
CA VAL A 46 6.79 -36.81 60.99
C VAL A 46 6.98 -37.42 62.36
N ARG A 47 7.56 -38.61 62.43
CA ARG A 47 7.75 -39.38 63.67
C ARG A 47 9.23 -39.65 63.94
N SER A 48 9.54 -39.95 65.20
CA SER A 48 10.90 -40.28 65.63
C SER A 48 11.39 -41.67 65.20
N GLY A 49 10.50 -42.56 64.76
CA GLY A 49 10.83 -43.93 64.32
C GLY A 49 9.83 -44.49 63.32
N GLN A 50 10.13 -45.69 62.81
CA GLN A 50 9.38 -46.40 61.74
C GLN A 50 8.11 -47.08 62.28
N GLY A 51 7.06 -46.32 62.58
CA GLY A 51 5.83 -46.87 63.12
C GLY A 51 4.90 -45.83 63.76
N THR A 52 3.65 -46.22 64.02
CA THR A 52 2.64 -45.35 64.64
C THR A 52 2.83 -45.18 66.15
N GLN A 53 3.59 -46.06 66.79
CA GLN A 53 3.92 -46.03 68.21
C GLN A 53 4.96 -44.97 68.57
N PHE A 54 5.72 -44.45 67.59
CA PHE A 54 6.79 -43.49 67.84
C PHE A 54 6.26 -42.06 68.01
N ARG A 55 6.95 -41.28 68.86
CA ARG A 55 6.64 -39.86 69.13
C ARG A 55 6.57 -39.05 67.85
N ILE A 56 5.51 -38.25 67.71
CA ILE A 56 5.33 -37.29 66.62
C ILE A 56 6.28 -36.11 66.85
N LEU A 57 7.16 -35.86 65.88
CA LEU A 57 8.06 -34.71 65.84
C LEU A 57 7.40 -33.50 65.17
N HIS A 58 6.52 -33.75 64.19
CA HIS A 58 5.76 -32.71 63.50
C HIS A 58 4.38 -33.25 63.08
N ASN A 59 3.29 -32.55 63.41
CA ASN A 59 1.93 -33.11 63.30
C ASN A 59 1.21 -32.86 61.97
N GLY A 60 1.88 -32.34 60.95
CA GLY A 60 1.23 -32.14 59.65
C GLY A 60 2.06 -31.39 58.65
N LEU A 61 3.00 -32.07 58.01
CA LEU A 61 3.55 -31.56 56.75
C LEU A 61 2.44 -31.56 55.71
N ARG A 62 2.09 -30.38 55.19
CA ARG A 62 1.05 -30.23 54.17
C ARG A 62 1.51 -30.86 52.84
N SER A 63 0.57 -31.44 52.08
CA SER A 63 0.82 -31.82 50.69
C SER A 63 1.56 -30.73 49.90
N GLY A 64 2.57 -31.12 49.13
CA GLY A 64 3.42 -30.20 48.35
C GLY A 64 4.62 -29.64 49.11
N THR A 65 4.74 -29.89 50.42
CA THR A 65 5.94 -29.48 51.17
C THR A 65 7.16 -30.25 50.66
N ALA A 66 8.15 -29.54 50.14
CA ALA A 66 9.40 -30.13 49.71
C ALA A 66 10.20 -30.65 50.91
N VAL A 67 10.68 -31.89 50.81
CA VAL A 67 11.51 -32.56 51.83
C VAL A 67 12.66 -33.28 51.16
N THR A 68 13.76 -33.44 51.87
CA THR A 68 14.91 -34.23 51.41
C THR A 68 14.76 -35.66 51.91
N LEU A 69 14.77 -36.63 51.00
CA LEU A 69 14.81 -38.05 51.36
C LEU A 69 16.23 -38.42 51.81
N LEU A 70 16.36 -39.02 53.00
CA LEU A 70 17.63 -39.48 53.56
C LEU A 70 17.78 -41.00 53.47
N GLU A 71 16.70 -41.72 53.77
CA GLU A 71 16.67 -43.19 53.78
C GLU A 71 15.27 -43.67 53.43
N GLN A 72 15.16 -44.83 52.78
CA GLN A 72 13.90 -45.47 52.46
C GLN A 72 13.96 -46.94 52.90
N SER A 73 13.06 -47.34 53.78
CA SER A 73 12.97 -48.71 54.28
C SER A 73 11.82 -49.42 53.58
N GLU A 74 12.12 -50.35 52.68
CA GLU A 74 11.10 -51.13 51.95
C GLU A 74 10.32 -52.06 52.89
N ASP A 75 10.97 -52.59 53.93
CA ASP A 75 10.38 -53.54 54.87
C ASP A 75 9.31 -52.93 55.78
N SER A 76 9.48 -51.67 56.19
CA SER A 76 8.56 -51.00 57.13
C SER A 76 7.56 -50.06 56.44
N GLY A 77 7.78 -49.70 55.18
CA GLY A 77 6.97 -48.73 54.45
C GLY A 77 7.14 -47.29 54.95
N TYR A 78 8.25 -47.00 55.63
CA TYR A 78 8.62 -45.67 56.10
C TYR A 78 9.90 -45.18 55.42
N SER A 79 9.95 -43.86 55.23
CA SER A 79 11.12 -43.16 54.72
C SER A 79 11.58 -42.11 55.72
N LYS A 80 12.89 -42.00 55.93
CA LYS A 80 13.51 -40.95 56.72
C LYS A 80 13.68 -39.72 55.85
N ILE A 81 13.16 -38.59 56.30
CA ILE A 81 13.20 -37.30 55.59
C ILE A 81 13.81 -36.22 56.47
N ARG A 82 14.33 -35.17 55.83
CA ARG A 82 14.72 -33.90 56.45
C ARG A 82 13.86 -32.78 55.89
N THR A 83 13.21 -32.02 56.76
CA THR A 83 12.46 -30.83 56.36
C THR A 83 13.38 -29.62 56.15
N SER A 84 12.90 -28.57 55.48
CA SER A 84 13.65 -27.30 55.33
C SER A 84 14.00 -26.63 56.67
N GLN A 85 13.23 -26.92 57.72
CA GLN A 85 13.48 -26.46 59.08
C GLN A 85 14.51 -27.31 59.84
N GLY A 86 15.13 -28.31 59.18
CA GLY A 86 16.15 -29.18 59.78
C GLY A 86 15.58 -30.31 60.63
N ILE A 87 14.27 -30.55 60.64
CA ILE A 87 13.66 -31.65 61.40
C ILE A 87 13.89 -32.95 60.63
N GLU A 88 14.55 -33.91 61.28
CA GLU A 88 14.71 -35.27 60.77
C GLU A 88 13.76 -36.23 61.44
N GLY A 89 13.11 -37.07 60.63
CA GLY A 89 12.25 -38.12 61.14
C GLY A 89 11.68 -39.00 60.05
N TRP A 90 10.82 -39.92 60.44
CA TRP A 90 10.22 -40.93 59.59
C TRP A 90 8.80 -40.55 59.20
N VAL A 91 8.49 -40.71 57.92
CA VAL A 91 7.16 -40.46 57.33
C VAL A 91 6.78 -41.70 56.50
N PRO A 92 5.50 -42.12 56.47
CA PRO A 92 5.06 -43.20 55.59
C PRO A 92 5.39 -42.91 54.13
N THR A 93 6.04 -43.84 53.43
CA THR A 93 6.51 -43.66 52.05
C THR A 93 5.38 -43.33 51.07
N ARG A 94 4.15 -43.82 51.34
CA ARG A 94 2.96 -43.51 50.53
C ARG A 94 2.60 -42.02 50.43
N TYR A 95 3.11 -41.18 51.33
CA TYR A 95 2.90 -39.73 51.30
C TYR A 95 3.97 -38.99 50.50
N LEU A 96 5.02 -39.68 50.06
CA LEU A 96 6.12 -39.12 49.30
C LEU A 96 5.95 -39.43 47.82
N THR A 97 6.23 -38.43 46.99
CA THR A 97 6.27 -38.55 45.54
C THR A 97 7.50 -37.81 45.03
N ASN A 98 8.05 -38.28 43.91
CA ASN A 98 9.22 -37.67 43.27
C ASN A 98 8.84 -36.48 42.38
N GLN A 99 7.56 -36.15 42.28
CA GLN A 99 7.05 -35.06 41.44
C GLN A 99 6.26 -34.05 42.29
N PRO A 100 6.23 -32.76 41.90
CA PRO A 100 5.35 -31.78 42.54
C PRO A 100 3.89 -32.21 42.52
N ILE A 101 3.11 -31.75 43.50
CA ILE A 101 1.69 -32.07 43.60
C ILE A 101 0.89 -31.51 42.42
N ALA A 102 -0.28 -32.10 42.16
CA ALA A 102 -1.14 -31.73 41.04
C ALA A 102 -1.48 -30.23 41.03
N ARG A 103 -1.75 -29.63 42.21
CA ARG A 103 -2.03 -28.20 42.34
C ARG A 103 -0.90 -27.32 41.80
N ASP A 104 0.33 -27.58 42.22
CA ASP A 104 1.49 -26.75 41.83
C ASP A 104 1.81 -26.94 40.33
N ARG A 105 1.66 -28.16 39.82
CA ARG A 105 1.80 -28.45 38.38
C ARG A 105 0.73 -27.74 37.56
N LEU A 106 -0.51 -27.72 38.03
CA LEU A 106 -1.61 -27.01 37.36
C LEU A 106 -1.36 -25.50 37.35
N GLU A 107 -0.87 -24.94 38.46
CA GLU A 107 -0.50 -23.53 38.53
C GLU A 107 0.65 -23.20 37.57
N ALA A 108 1.70 -24.02 37.53
CA ALA A 108 2.81 -23.86 36.59
C ALA A 108 2.33 -23.96 35.12
N ALA A 109 1.54 -24.98 34.80
CA ALA A 109 1.00 -25.18 33.46
C ALA A 109 0.07 -24.02 33.04
N ASN A 110 -0.76 -23.50 33.94
CA ASN A 110 -1.60 -22.34 33.66
C ASN A 110 -0.76 -21.09 33.40
N ARG A 111 0.32 -20.87 34.16
CA ARG A 111 1.25 -19.75 33.93
C ARG A 111 1.94 -19.86 32.57
N GLU A 112 2.44 -21.05 32.22
CA GLU A 112 3.05 -21.31 30.91
C GLU A 112 2.05 -21.10 29.78
N LEU A 113 0.81 -21.55 29.96
CA LEU A 113 -0.27 -21.40 28.99
C LEU A 113 -0.64 -19.93 28.77
N GLU A 114 -0.73 -19.13 29.83
CA GLU A 114 -0.95 -17.68 29.72
C GLU A 114 0.24 -16.97 29.07
N GLN A 115 1.48 -17.35 29.38
CA GLN A 115 2.66 -16.83 28.70
C GLN A 115 2.66 -17.17 27.20
N ALA A 116 2.37 -18.42 26.85
CA ALA A 116 2.29 -18.87 25.47
C ALA A 116 1.16 -18.15 24.70
N ARG A 117 0.01 -17.92 25.33
CA ARG A 117 -1.08 -17.12 24.75
C ARG A 117 -0.66 -15.68 24.47
N ASN A 118 0.01 -15.04 25.42
CA ASN A 118 0.50 -13.67 25.25
C ASN A 118 1.54 -13.58 24.13
N GLN A 119 2.47 -14.53 24.06
CA GLN A 119 3.46 -14.61 22.99
C GLN A 119 2.81 -14.84 21.63
N LEU A 120 1.79 -15.70 21.56
CA LEU A 120 1.07 -15.97 20.31
C LEU A 120 0.35 -14.72 19.83
N GLN A 121 -0.31 -13.97 20.73
CA GLN A 121 -0.94 -12.70 20.40
C GLN A 121 0.08 -11.68 19.90
N GLU A 122 1.20 -11.51 20.61
CA GLU A 122 2.27 -10.59 20.21
C GLU A 122 2.86 -10.95 18.83
N LEU A 123 3.08 -12.24 18.57
CA LEU A 123 3.57 -12.71 17.27
C LEU A 123 2.55 -12.50 16.16
N GLN A 124 1.26 -12.67 16.43
CA GLN A 124 0.19 -12.36 15.47
C GLN A 124 0.13 -10.87 15.15
N ASP A 125 0.22 -10.01 16.17
CA ASP A 125 0.22 -8.56 15.98
C ASP A 125 1.43 -8.10 15.16
N ARG A 126 2.63 -8.59 15.51
CA ARG A 126 3.86 -8.33 14.74
C ARG A 126 3.77 -8.84 13.30
N MET A 127 3.17 -10.01 13.08
CA MET A 127 3.01 -10.57 11.74
C MET A 127 2.07 -9.69 10.89
N SER A 128 0.99 -9.18 11.50
CA SER A 128 0.07 -8.26 10.83
C SER A 128 0.76 -6.93 10.49
N GLU A 129 1.54 -6.38 11.42
CA GLU A 129 2.30 -5.14 11.23
C GLU A 129 3.33 -5.28 10.10
N VAL A 130 4.18 -6.32 10.16
CA VAL A 130 5.23 -6.57 9.15
C VAL A 130 4.61 -6.88 7.78
N SER A 131 3.49 -7.62 7.73
CA SER A 131 2.80 -7.84 6.46
C SER A 131 2.26 -6.54 5.87
N GLY A 132 1.68 -5.67 6.71
CA GLY A 132 1.19 -4.36 6.28
C GLY A 132 2.31 -3.46 5.77
N GLU A 133 3.44 -3.40 6.48
CA GLU A 133 4.62 -2.64 6.04
C GLU A 133 5.17 -3.19 4.72
N ARG A 134 5.21 -4.53 4.55
CA ARG A 134 5.65 -5.15 3.29
C ARG A 134 4.73 -4.78 2.13
N ASP A 135 3.42 -4.79 2.32
CA ASP A 135 2.45 -4.42 1.28
C ASP A 135 2.55 -2.93 0.91
N GLU A 136 2.79 -2.07 1.91
CA GLU A 136 3.03 -0.63 1.68
C GLU A 136 4.34 -0.39 0.92
N LEU A 137 5.43 -1.04 1.32
CA LEU A 137 6.73 -0.93 0.65
C LEU A 137 6.65 -1.44 -0.79
N SER A 138 5.98 -2.55 -1.03
CA SER A 138 5.74 -3.08 -2.39
C SER A 138 4.97 -2.07 -3.25
N SER A 139 3.93 -1.44 -2.69
CA SER A 139 3.14 -0.42 -3.40
C SER A 139 3.98 0.82 -3.72
N ARG A 140 4.85 1.25 -2.79
CA ARG A 140 5.77 2.37 -3.01
C ARG A 140 6.83 2.05 -4.05
N GLU A 141 7.33 0.82 -4.08
CA GLU A 141 8.28 0.35 -5.09
C GLU A 141 7.66 0.41 -6.48
N GLU A 142 6.44 -0.09 -6.65
CA GLU A 142 5.70 -0.01 -7.92
C GLU A 142 5.49 1.44 -8.37
N GLN A 143 5.10 2.34 -7.45
CA GLN A 143 4.93 3.77 -7.76
C GLN A 143 6.25 4.46 -8.13
N LEU A 144 7.34 4.10 -7.46
CA LEU A 144 8.67 4.64 -7.78
C LEU A 144 9.13 4.14 -9.15
N GLN A 145 8.89 2.88 -9.49
CA GLN A 145 9.20 2.34 -10.80
C GLN A 145 8.42 3.07 -11.90
N GLN A 146 7.12 3.28 -11.71
CA GLN A 146 6.30 4.05 -12.65
C GLN A 146 6.83 5.48 -12.85
N ARG A 147 7.23 6.15 -11.77
CA ARG A 147 7.83 7.50 -11.85
C ARG A 147 9.18 7.50 -12.58
N VAL A 148 9.99 6.47 -12.37
CA VAL A 148 11.25 6.30 -13.10
C VAL A 148 10.98 6.17 -14.59
N ASP A 149 10.00 5.36 -14.98
CA ASP A 149 9.63 5.16 -16.38
C ASP A 149 9.05 6.44 -17.00
N GLU A 150 8.19 7.16 -16.27
CA GLU A 150 7.62 8.46 -16.67
C GLU A 150 8.71 9.52 -16.89
N VAL A 151 9.59 9.71 -15.89
CA VAL A 151 10.68 10.68 -15.97
C VAL A 151 11.68 10.32 -17.07
N THR A 152 11.92 9.03 -17.29
CA THR A 152 12.79 8.57 -18.39
C THR A 152 12.18 8.91 -19.74
N THR A 153 10.89 8.66 -19.92
CA THR A 153 10.16 8.99 -21.16
C THR A 153 10.16 10.51 -21.41
N GLU A 154 9.88 11.31 -20.38
CA GLU A 154 9.91 12.78 -20.48
C GLU A 154 11.31 13.30 -20.86
N LEU A 155 12.36 12.69 -20.30
CA LEU A 155 13.74 13.04 -20.64
C LEU A 155 14.07 12.70 -22.10
N GLU A 156 13.60 11.57 -22.62
CA GLU A 156 13.74 11.20 -24.03
C GLU A 156 12.99 12.17 -24.95
N ASP A 157 11.76 12.55 -24.58
CA ASP A 157 10.95 13.51 -25.33
C ASP A 157 11.60 14.90 -25.39
N ILE A 158 12.10 15.40 -24.26
CA ILE A 158 12.80 16.70 -24.20
C ILE A 158 14.06 16.66 -25.08
N ARG A 159 14.81 15.56 -25.05
CA ARG A 159 16.00 15.38 -25.91
C ARG A 159 15.62 15.39 -27.39
N SER A 160 14.54 14.70 -27.75
CA SER A 160 14.00 14.66 -29.12
C SER A 160 13.56 16.05 -29.61
N VAL A 161 12.75 16.76 -28.81
CA VAL A 161 12.30 18.13 -29.13
C VAL A 161 13.48 19.08 -29.28
N SER A 162 14.47 18.99 -28.38
CA SER A 162 15.69 19.80 -28.46
C SER A 162 16.50 19.52 -29.73
N ALA A 163 16.61 18.26 -30.15
CA ALA A 163 17.25 17.89 -31.41
C ALA A 163 16.48 18.43 -32.64
N ASN A 164 15.14 18.40 -32.61
CA ASN A 164 14.30 18.98 -33.66
C ASN A 164 14.43 20.50 -33.74
N ALA A 165 14.50 21.20 -32.61
CA ALA A 165 14.71 22.65 -32.57
C ALA A 165 16.05 23.05 -33.23
N LEU A 166 17.12 22.30 -32.98
CA LEU A 166 18.41 22.50 -33.64
C LEU A 166 18.35 22.28 -35.15
N ASN A 167 17.63 21.24 -35.61
CA ASN A 167 17.43 21.01 -37.04
C ASN A 167 16.56 22.10 -37.69
N LEU A 168 15.56 22.61 -36.98
CA LEU A 168 14.71 23.70 -37.46
C LEU A 168 15.51 25.00 -37.61
N ASP A 169 16.39 25.32 -36.65
CA ASP A 169 17.28 26.49 -36.76
C ASP A 169 18.20 26.39 -37.99
N ARG A 170 18.80 25.21 -38.23
CA ARG A 170 19.63 24.97 -39.42
C ARG A 170 18.84 25.20 -40.72
N ARG A 171 17.64 24.60 -40.84
CA ARG A 171 16.78 24.76 -42.03
C ARG A 171 16.33 26.19 -42.23
N ASN A 172 16.04 26.93 -41.15
CA ASN A 172 15.65 28.33 -41.25
C ASN A 172 16.80 29.18 -41.78
N ARG A 173 18.04 28.95 -41.32
CA ARG A 173 19.24 29.61 -41.87
C ARG A 173 19.44 29.28 -43.35
N GLU A 174 19.34 28.01 -43.73
CA GLU A 174 19.44 27.57 -45.14
C GLU A 174 18.35 28.21 -46.03
N LEU A 175 17.13 28.32 -45.53
CA LEU A 175 16.02 28.99 -46.22
C LEU A 175 16.26 30.49 -46.35
N GLN A 176 16.80 31.14 -45.31
CA GLN A 176 17.16 32.56 -45.36
C GLN A 176 18.28 32.83 -46.38
N GLU A 177 19.32 31.98 -46.38
CA GLU A 177 20.40 32.04 -47.38
C GLU A 177 19.87 31.82 -48.80
N SER A 178 19.00 30.84 -49.00
CA SER A 178 18.37 30.55 -50.29
C SER A 178 17.48 31.69 -50.75
N ASN A 179 16.69 32.28 -49.84
CA ASN A 179 15.87 33.46 -50.14
C ASN A 179 16.74 34.66 -50.55
N GLN A 180 17.86 34.89 -49.85
CA GLN A 180 18.78 35.96 -50.23
C GLN A 180 19.41 35.70 -51.61
N LYS A 181 19.79 34.46 -51.90
CA LYS A 181 20.33 34.08 -53.19
C LYS A 181 19.32 34.27 -54.32
N LEU A 182 18.09 33.77 -54.16
CA LEU A 182 16.99 33.94 -55.11
C LEU A 182 16.68 35.42 -55.33
N LYS A 183 16.68 36.23 -54.26
CA LYS A 183 16.47 37.68 -54.37
C LYS A 183 17.58 38.34 -55.18
N ASN A 184 18.84 37.99 -54.93
CA ASN A 184 19.98 38.48 -55.71
C ASN A 184 19.88 38.03 -57.18
N GLU A 185 19.49 36.78 -57.45
CA GLU A 185 19.30 36.26 -58.81
C GLU A 185 18.18 37.02 -59.54
N VAL A 186 17.06 37.30 -58.87
CA VAL A 186 15.98 38.13 -59.41
C VAL A 186 16.47 39.54 -59.73
N GLU A 187 17.20 40.18 -58.81
CA GLU A 187 17.74 41.54 -59.03
C GLU A 187 18.72 41.59 -60.22
N VAL A 188 19.61 40.59 -60.34
CA VAL A 188 20.53 40.48 -61.48
C VAL A 188 19.79 40.24 -62.79
N LEU A 189 18.83 39.32 -62.82
CA LEU A 189 18.04 39.03 -64.03
C LEU A 189 17.20 40.21 -64.46
N THR A 190 16.59 40.94 -63.53
CA THR A 190 15.84 42.17 -63.84
C THR A 190 16.77 43.24 -64.42
N ALA A 191 17.94 43.45 -63.82
CA ALA A 191 18.94 44.38 -64.36
C ALA A 191 19.44 43.96 -65.76
N GLU A 192 19.56 42.65 -66.02
CA GLU A 192 19.94 42.13 -67.34
C GLU A 192 18.83 42.33 -68.38
N VAL A 193 17.56 42.14 -68.00
CA VAL A 193 16.40 42.44 -68.86
C VAL A 193 16.35 43.94 -69.18
N GLU A 194 16.45 44.82 -68.18
CA GLU A 194 16.46 46.27 -68.38
C GLU A 194 17.62 46.69 -69.30
N ARG A 195 18.81 46.11 -69.12
CA ARG A 195 19.98 46.36 -69.97
C ARG A 195 19.76 45.89 -71.40
N LEU A 196 19.19 44.70 -71.60
CA LEU A 196 18.89 44.14 -72.93
C LEU A 196 17.84 44.98 -73.65
N GLU A 197 16.81 45.44 -72.93
CA GLU A 197 15.75 46.29 -73.47
C GLU A 197 16.28 47.67 -73.86
N ALA A 198 17.08 48.33 -73.00
CA ALA A 198 17.75 49.59 -73.32
C ALA A 198 18.68 49.47 -74.55
N ARG A 199 19.39 48.35 -74.70
CA ARG A 199 20.23 48.09 -75.88
C ARG A 199 19.39 47.93 -77.15
N LYS A 200 18.27 47.20 -77.07
CA LYS A 200 17.33 47.03 -78.18
C LYS A 200 16.71 48.36 -78.59
N GLU A 201 16.29 49.19 -77.63
CA GLU A 201 15.75 50.52 -77.89
C GLU A 201 16.79 51.43 -78.57
N SER A 202 18.04 51.40 -78.10
CA SER A 202 19.15 52.11 -78.74
C SER A 202 19.39 51.67 -80.20
N ASP A 203 19.30 50.38 -80.51
CA ASP A 203 19.47 49.87 -81.89
C ASP A 203 18.33 50.36 -82.80
N PHE A 204 17.09 50.40 -82.32
CA PHE A 204 15.96 50.97 -83.06
C PHE A 204 16.08 52.48 -83.25
N MET A 205 16.60 53.21 -82.25
CA MET A 205 16.85 54.65 -82.37
C MET A 205 17.93 54.95 -83.43
N LEU A 206 19.01 54.17 -83.48
CA LEU A 206 20.05 54.31 -84.50
C LEU A 206 19.51 54.01 -85.91
N LEU A 207 18.68 52.98 -86.07
CA LEU A 207 17.99 52.69 -87.33
C LEU A 207 17.04 53.83 -87.73
N GLY A 208 16.29 54.39 -86.77
CA GLY A 208 15.43 55.55 -86.98
C GLY A 208 16.22 56.79 -87.41
N ALA A 209 17.34 57.07 -86.74
CA ALA A 209 18.24 58.16 -87.10
C ALA A 209 18.85 57.97 -88.50
N GLY A 210 19.26 56.75 -88.85
CA GLY A 210 19.74 56.41 -90.20
C GLY A 210 18.67 56.63 -91.27
N LEU A 211 17.41 56.24 -91.00
CA LEU A 211 16.29 56.46 -91.91
C LEU A 211 16.00 57.96 -92.12
N LEU A 212 16.05 58.77 -91.05
CA LEU A 212 15.88 60.22 -91.11
C LEU A 212 16.98 60.88 -91.95
N ILE A 213 18.24 60.49 -91.74
CA ILE A 213 19.38 60.99 -92.54
C ILE A 213 19.20 60.63 -94.02
N LEU A 214 18.80 59.39 -94.32
CA LEU A 214 18.58 58.92 -95.68
C LEU A 214 17.41 59.64 -96.36
N GLY A 215 16.31 59.86 -95.63
CA GLY A 215 15.17 60.66 -96.09
C GLY A 215 15.55 62.11 -96.37
N MET A 216 16.38 62.71 -95.51
CA MET A 216 16.90 64.06 -95.71
C MET A 216 17.83 64.15 -96.93
N PHE A 217 18.70 63.15 -97.12
CA PHE A 217 19.58 63.08 -98.28
C PHE A 217 18.78 62.98 -99.59
N LEU A 218 17.77 62.11 -99.62
CA LEU A 218 16.86 61.98 -100.77
C LEU A 218 16.08 63.29 -101.04
N ALA A 219 15.60 63.98 -100.00
CA ALA A 219 14.90 65.26 -100.14
C ALA A 219 15.76 66.37 -100.77
N VAL A 220 17.08 66.35 -100.55
CA VAL A 220 18.03 67.31 -101.14
C VAL A 220 18.47 66.93 -102.56
N VAL A 221 18.57 65.63 -102.87
CA VAL A 221 19.02 65.14 -104.19
C VAL A 221 17.90 65.10 -105.24
N LEU A 222 16.66 64.75 -104.85
CA LEU A 222 15.52 64.69 -105.78
C LEU A 222 15.25 65.99 -106.58
N PRO A 223 15.38 67.20 -106.01
CA PRO A 223 15.21 68.46 -106.73
C PRO A 223 16.21 68.67 -107.89
N TRP A 224 17.36 68.01 -107.87
CA TRP A 224 18.40 68.14 -108.89
C TRP A 224 18.17 67.29 -110.15
N LEU A 225 17.28 66.29 -110.08
CA LEU A 225 16.96 65.41 -111.20
C LEU A 225 15.72 65.85 -111.99
N LYS A 226 15.18 67.04 -111.72
CA LYS A 226 14.01 67.58 -112.45
C LYS A 226 14.48 68.31 -113.73
N PRO A 227 14.24 67.79 -114.94
CA PRO A 227 14.58 68.49 -116.18
C PRO A 227 13.74 69.76 -116.35
N SER A 228 14.42 70.89 -116.58
CA SER A 228 13.82 72.21 -116.81
C SER A 228 13.16 72.28 -118.20
N LYS A 229 11.87 72.62 -118.23
CA LYS A 229 11.17 73.06 -119.44
C LYS A 229 11.69 74.43 -119.87
N LYS A 230 12.10 74.55 -121.14
CA LYS A 230 12.17 75.83 -121.84
C LYS A 230 10.85 76.04 -122.58
N ASN A 231 10.22 77.18 -122.31
CA ASN A 231 9.14 77.74 -123.11
C ASN A 231 9.72 78.72 -124.14
N ASP A 232 8.87 79.01 -125.13
CA ASP A 232 8.88 80.13 -126.09
C ASP A 232 9.88 80.00 -127.26
N THR A 233 9.55 80.27 -128.53
CA THR A 233 8.76 81.38 -129.09
C THR A 233 8.38 81.09 -130.57
N TRP A 234 7.30 81.72 -131.02
CA TRP A 234 6.82 81.94 -132.40
C TRP A 234 7.85 81.97 -133.56
N ALA A 235 7.54 81.24 -134.63
CA ALA A 235 7.67 81.55 -136.07
C ALA A 235 6.96 80.46 -136.88
#